data_AF-A0A9N9EIN3-F1
#
_entry.id   AF-A0A9N9EIN3-F1
#
_cell.length_a   1.000
_cell.length_b   1.000
_cell.length_c   1.000
_cell.angle_alpha   90.00
_cell.angle_beta   90.00
_cell.angle_gamma   90.00
#
_symmetry.space_group_name_H-M   'P 1'
#
loop_
_entity.id
_entity.type
_entity.pdbx_description
1 polymer ?
#
loop_
_entity_poly.entity_id
_entity_poly.type
_entity_poly.pdbx_seq_one_letter_code
_entity_poly.pdbx_strand_id
1 'polypeptide(L)'
;EWEGQLNQASQDENMYSNPEFSQDLCFPYFGPTFPDRFLIFRNGRFIYNGRENFKELLNEIRSLKIPKTDSFSHDNNNQPVFFERGIPLDWVNHARYQYNKLLVYGTIGYGKSHILAALTCFLRREKQIVYVPDCRRLTDAFVEYLKPAFLLAFSKMPQHIATIRNWTTTDQIVQFCTSISAVTSLYFIVDQWNSLDDDAYNSGGARAKSLVLEMTFKHYLIMGSSANSRSIKELEARQDSIKKYT
;
A
#
# COMPACT_ATOMS: atom_id res chain seq x y z
N GLU A 1 0.78 -26.41 -0.49
CA GLU A 1 1.22 -26.36 0.92
C GLU A 1 0.90 -25.03 1.63
N TRP A 2 1.09 -23.84 1.03
CA TRP A 2 0.89 -22.54 1.72
C TRP A 2 -0.55 -22.13 2.05
N GLU A 3 -1.55 -22.54 1.26
CA GLU A 3 -2.97 -22.21 1.57
C GLU A 3 -3.44 -22.87 2.87
N GLY A 4 -2.83 -23.99 3.29
CA GLY A 4 -3.16 -24.68 4.55
C GLY A 4 -2.76 -23.91 5.81
N GLN A 5 -1.84 -22.94 5.71
CA GLN A 5 -1.36 -22.15 6.84
C GLN A 5 -2.13 -20.82 7.04
N LEU A 6 -2.92 -20.40 6.04
CA LEU A 6 -3.75 -19.19 6.09
C LEU A 6 -5.01 -19.35 6.97
N ASN A 7 -5.41 -20.59 7.27
CA ASN A 7 -6.64 -20.94 7.97
C ASN A 7 -6.56 -20.82 9.51
N GLN A 8 -5.48 -20.28 10.08
CA GLN A 8 -5.35 -20.10 11.53
C GLN A 8 -5.65 -18.68 12.03
N ALA A 9 -5.61 -17.68 11.15
CA ALA A 9 -5.89 -16.31 11.53
C ALA A 9 -7.41 -16.13 11.74
N SER A 10 -7.81 -15.35 12.75
CA SER A 10 -9.24 -15.15 13.03
C SER A 10 -9.96 -14.48 11.86
N GLN A 11 -11.26 -14.78 11.70
CA GLN A 11 -12.16 -14.06 10.79
C GLN A 11 -12.92 -12.95 11.53
N ASP A 12 -12.87 -12.95 12.86
CA ASP A 12 -13.54 -11.96 13.68
C ASP A 12 -12.64 -10.72 13.84
N GLU A 13 -13.04 -9.61 13.23
CA GLU A 13 -12.36 -8.32 13.34
C GLU A 13 -12.22 -7.85 14.80
N ASN A 14 -13.12 -8.26 15.70
CA ASN A 14 -13.04 -7.88 17.12
C ASN A 14 -11.82 -8.52 17.80
N MET A 15 -11.36 -9.68 17.34
CA MET A 15 -10.13 -10.32 17.84
C MET A 15 -8.88 -9.52 17.46
N TYR A 16 -8.90 -8.81 16.34
CA TYR A 16 -7.80 -7.92 15.96
C TYR A 16 -7.84 -6.58 16.72
N SER A 17 -9.01 -6.20 17.24
CA SER A 17 -9.15 -5.00 18.07
C SER A 17 -8.87 -5.21 19.55
N ASN A 18 -8.92 -6.44 20.06
CA ASN A 18 -8.77 -6.73 21.49
C ASN A 18 -7.29 -6.84 21.91
N PRO A 19 -6.75 -5.93 22.75
CA PRO A 19 -5.36 -5.98 23.21
C PRO A 19 -4.98 -7.23 24.00
N GLU A 20 -5.95 -7.87 24.65
CA GLU A 20 -5.77 -9.12 25.40
C GLU A 20 -5.63 -10.35 24.50
N PHE A 21 -5.85 -10.19 23.20
CA PHE A 21 -5.80 -11.29 22.24
C PHE A 21 -4.57 -11.21 21.35
N SER A 22 -3.79 -12.28 21.34
CA SER A 22 -2.62 -12.46 20.48
C SER A 22 -2.93 -13.48 19.38
N GLN A 23 -2.54 -13.14 18.15
CA GLN A 23 -2.67 -13.99 16.98
C GLN A 23 -1.31 -14.26 16.37
N ASP A 24 -1.06 -15.52 16.01
CA ASP A 24 0.07 -15.89 15.19
C ASP A 24 -0.32 -15.78 13.71
N LEU A 25 0.25 -14.81 12.99
CA LEU A 25 -0.11 -14.49 11.61
C LEU A 25 1.04 -14.77 10.64
N CYS A 26 0.73 -15.30 9.47
CA CYS A 26 1.70 -15.35 8.36
C CYS A 26 2.05 -13.92 7.94
N PHE A 27 3.35 -13.58 7.97
CA PHE A 27 3.79 -12.27 7.54
C PHE A 27 3.42 -12.05 6.06
N PRO A 28 2.77 -10.94 5.71
CA PRO A 28 2.14 -10.81 4.39
C PRO A 28 3.11 -10.31 3.32
N TYR A 29 4.35 -10.79 3.34
CA TYR A 29 5.40 -10.50 2.37
C TYR A 29 6.42 -11.64 2.41
N PHE A 30 6.99 -12.01 1.27
CA PHE A 30 7.97 -13.12 1.18
C PHE A 30 9.19 -12.75 0.33
N GLY A 31 9.47 -11.46 0.17
CA GLY A 31 10.64 -11.02 -0.57
C GLY A 31 11.95 -11.30 0.17
N PRO A 32 13.07 -10.94 -0.47
CA PRO A 32 14.41 -11.32 -0.02
C PRO A 32 14.80 -10.71 1.33
N THR A 33 14.14 -9.61 1.71
CA THR A 33 14.49 -8.84 2.91
C THR A 33 13.23 -8.48 3.68
N PHE A 34 13.18 -8.92 4.93
CA PHE A 34 12.16 -8.48 5.87
C PHE A 34 12.58 -7.18 6.57
N PRO A 35 11.63 -6.37 7.04
CA PRO A 35 11.98 -5.20 7.83
C PRO A 35 12.36 -5.57 9.27
N ASP A 36 13.47 -5.00 9.75
CA ASP A 36 14.07 -5.30 11.08
C ASP A 36 13.15 -5.04 12.27
N ARG A 37 12.09 -4.25 12.08
CA ARG A 37 11.13 -3.87 13.14
C ARG A 37 10.07 -4.94 13.44
N PHE A 38 10.07 -6.04 12.69
CA PHE A 38 9.21 -7.19 12.96
C PHE A 38 10.05 -8.33 13.50
N LEU A 39 9.60 -8.94 14.60
CA LEU A 39 10.12 -10.23 15.03
C LEU A 39 9.44 -11.33 14.20
N ILE A 40 10.02 -11.65 13.04
CA ILE A 40 9.52 -12.71 12.16
C ILE A 40 10.24 -14.00 12.47
N PHE A 41 9.49 -15.03 12.83
CA PHE A 41 10.03 -16.36 13.12
C PHE A 41 10.46 -17.08 11.84
N ARG A 42 11.24 -18.15 11.98
CA ARG A 42 11.78 -18.95 10.86
C ARG A 42 10.70 -19.50 9.92
N ASN A 43 9.46 -19.65 10.40
CA ASN A 43 8.31 -20.10 9.60
C ASN A 43 7.63 -18.96 8.83
N GLY A 44 8.18 -17.74 8.84
CA GLY A 44 7.63 -16.58 8.14
C GLY A 44 6.42 -15.96 8.85
N ARG A 45 6.25 -16.19 10.16
CA ARG A 45 5.12 -15.71 10.94
C ARG A 45 5.53 -14.66 11.97
N PHE A 46 4.57 -13.86 12.43
CA PHE A 46 4.75 -12.86 13.48
C PHE A 46 3.57 -12.87 14.45
N ILE A 47 3.82 -12.51 15.71
CA ILE A 47 2.75 -12.32 16.69
C ILE A 47 2.16 -10.92 16.53
N TYR A 48 0.84 -10.87 16.36
CA TYR A 48 0.06 -9.65 16.44
C TYR A 48 -0.77 -9.65 17.72
N ASN A 49 -0.52 -8.68 18.59
CA ASN A 49 -1.41 -8.38 19.71
C ASN A 49 -2.44 -7.37 19.21
N GLY A 50 -3.72 -7.63 19.50
CA GLY A 50 -4.81 -6.78 19.04
C GLY A 50 -4.64 -5.32 19.47
N ARG A 51 -5.27 -4.42 18.71
CA ARG A 51 -5.16 -2.97 18.92
C ARG A 51 -6.52 -2.34 18.77
N GLU A 52 -6.95 -1.58 19.77
CA GLU A 52 -8.30 -0.99 19.82
C GLU A 52 -8.69 -0.33 18.49
N ASN A 53 -7.76 0.43 17.90
CA ASN A 53 -8.01 1.16 16.66
C ASN A 53 -8.03 0.31 15.37
N PHE A 54 -7.82 -1.01 15.43
CA PHE A 54 -7.81 -1.88 14.24
C PHE A 54 -9.14 -1.81 13.48
N LYS A 55 -10.26 -1.94 14.21
CA LYS A 55 -11.61 -1.90 13.63
C LYS A 55 -11.95 -0.54 13.01
N GLU A 56 -11.52 0.54 13.65
CA GLU A 56 -11.67 1.89 13.07
C GLU A 56 -10.93 1.99 11.74
N LEU A 57 -9.66 1.59 11.69
CA LEU A 57 -8.87 1.59 10.46
C LEU A 57 -9.49 0.71 9.36
N LEU A 58 -9.97 -0.48 9.73
CA LEU A 58 -10.64 -1.39 8.80
C LEU A 58 -11.90 -0.76 8.19
N ASN A 59 -12.70 -0.07 9.01
CA ASN A 59 -13.91 0.62 8.54
C ASN A 59 -13.58 1.77 7.60
N GLU A 60 -12.53 2.54 7.90
CA GLU A 60 -12.05 3.60 7.00
C GLU A 60 -11.61 3.04 5.64
N ILE A 61 -10.91 1.91 5.62
CA ILE A 61 -10.49 1.28 4.36
C ILE A 61 -11.67 0.75 3.56
N ARG A 62 -12.69 0.22 4.24
CA ARG A 62 -13.94 -0.22 3.60
C ARG A 62 -14.77 0.95 3.06
N SER A 63 -14.61 2.15 3.61
CA SER A 63 -15.33 3.36 3.18
C SER A 63 -14.73 4.01 1.94
N LEU A 64 -13.48 3.71 1.59
CA LEU A 64 -12.77 4.26 0.43
C LEU A 64 -13.50 3.96 -0.88
N LYS A 65 -13.53 4.94 -1.79
CA LYS A 65 -14.18 4.84 -3.11
C LYS A 65 -13.22 5.27 -4.22
N ILE A 66 -13.24 4.57 -5.35
CA ILE A 66 -12.56 5.05 -6.56
C ILE A 66 -13.55 5.95 -7.32
N PRO A 67 -13.20 7.20 -7.64
CA PRO A 67 -14.07 8.06 -8.44
C PRO A 67 -14.40 7.42 -9.80
N LYS A 68 -15.68 7.49 -10.21
CA LYS A 68 -16.07 7.08 -11.56
C LYS A 68 -15.49 8.05 -12.57
N THR A 69 -15.00 7.52 -13.69
CA THR A 69 -14.28 8.25 -14.73
C THR A 69 -15.14 9.23 -15.54
N ASP A 70 -16.44 9.36 -15.27
CA ASP A 70 -17.33 10.26 -16.02
C ASP A 70 -17.12 11.76 -15.67
N SER A 71 -16.21 12.07 -14.75
CA SER A 71 -15.85 13.42 -14.33
C SER A 71 -14.46 13.88 -14.82
N PHE A 72 -13.94 13.33 -15.92
CA PHE A 72 -12.83 13.94 -16.64
C PHE A 72 -13.35 15.11 -17.49
N SER A 73 -13.29 16.33 -16.93
CA SER A 73 -13.43 17.56 -17.72
C SER A 73 -12.38 17.53 -18.84
N HIS A 74 -12.86 17.55 -20.08
CA HIS A 74 -12.02 17.84 -21.23
C HIS A 74 -11.57 19.29 -21.11
N ASP A 75 -10.35 19.62 -21.55
CA ASP A 75 -10.05 21.02 -21.82
C ASP A 75 -10.99 21.53 -22.92
N ASN A 76 -11.09 22.84 -23.09
CA ASN A 76 -11.98 23.45 -24.09
C ASN A 76 -11.65 23.05 -25.55
N ASN A 77 -10.59 22.28 -25.78
CA ASN A 77 -10.09 21.88 -27.09
C ASN A 77 -10.10 20.36 -27.32
N ASN A 78 -10.66 19.57 -26.41
CA ASN A 78 -10.86 18.13 -26.56
C ASN A 78 -9.56 17.33 -26.86
N GLN A 79 -8.41 17.83 -26.40
CA GLN A 79 -7.08 17.22 -26.62
C GLN A 79 -6.66 16.36 -25.41
N PRO A 80 -5.97 15.22 -25.63
CA PRO A 80 -5.32 14.48 -24.55
C PRO A 80 -4.13 15.29 -24.01
N VAL A 81 -4.12 15.53 -22.70
CA VAL A 81 -3.07 16.29 -22.01
C VAL A 81 -1.77 15.47 -22.01
N PHE A 82 -0.73 15.97 -22.70
CA PHE A 82 0.60 15.35 -22.75
C PHE A 82 1.40 15.59 -21.46
N PHE A 83 2.31 14.65 -21.21
CA PHE A 83 3.14 14.50 -20.01
C PHE A 83 4.24 15.57 -19.91
N GLU A 84 4.39 16.18 -18.74
CA GLU A 84 5.65 16.83 -18.36
C GLU A 84 6.28 16.00 -17.24
N ARG A 85 7.49 15.48 -17.46
CA ARG A 85 8.22 14.61 -16.49
C ARG A 85 7.45 13.35 -16.04
N GLY A 86 6.58 12.81 -16.88
CA GLY A 86 5.85 11.56 -16.60
C GLY A 86 4.66 11.70 -15.67
N ILE A 87 4.24 12.92 -15.32
CA ILE A 87 3.05 13.16 -14.50
C ILE A 87 2.11 14.10 -15.28
N PRO A 88 0.86 13.71 -15.55
CA PRO A 88 -0.14 14.60 -16.14
C PRO A 88 -0.35 15.87 -15.30
N LEU A 89 -0.41 17.03 -15.97
CA LEU A 89 -0.50 18.35 -15.33
C LEU A 89 -1.78 18.53 -14.47
N ASP A 90 -2.85 17.81 -14.79
CA ASP A 90 -4.09 17.79 -13.99
C ASP A 90 -3.95 16.98 -12.68
N TRP A 91 -2.91 16.17 -12.53
CA TRP A 91 -2.59 15.44 -11.29
C TRP A 91 -1.90 16.33 -10.25
N VAL A 92 -1.41 17.51 -10.68
CA VAL A 92 -0.93 18.56 -9.78
C VAL A 92 -2.10 19.34 -9.18
N ASN A 93 -3.32 19.27 -9.75
CA ASN A 93 -4.50 19.99 -9.24
C ASN A 93 -5.46 19.11 -8.40
N HIS A 94 -4.98 18.79 -7.19
CA HIS A 94 -5.63 18.84 -5.86
C HIS A 94 -7.05 18.29 -5.55
N ALA A 95 -8.00 18.11 -6.48
CA ALA A 95 -9.37 17.68 -6.09
C ALA A 95 -9.60 16.15 -6.08
N ARG A 96 -8.66 15.36 -6.60
CA ARG A 96 -8.80 13.90 -6.84
C ARG A 96 -8.03 13.00 -5.87
N TYR A 97 -7.31 13.58 -4.90
CA TYR A 97 -6.51 12.82 -3.91
C TYR A 97 -7.34 12.16 -2.80
N GLN A 98 -8.60 12.57 -2.61
CA GLN A 98 -9.30 12.38 -1.34
C GLN A 98 -10.09 11.06 -1.18
N TYR A 99 -10.39 10.32 -2.25
CA TYR A 99 -11.38 9.23 -2.18
C TYR A 99 -10.81 7.81 -2.09
N ASN A 100 -9.61 7.58 -2.61
CA ASN A 100 -8.98 6.25 -2.68
C ASN A 100 -7.67 6.14 -1.88
N LYS A 101 -7.29 7.21 -1.16
CA LYS A 101 -6.05 7.24 -0.36
C LYS A 101 -6.36 7.41 1.12
N LEU A 102 -5.56 6.75 1.96
CA LEU A 102 -5.63 6.87 3.41
C LEU A 102 -4.22 6.96 3.99
N LEU A 103 -3.97 7.97 4.80
CA LEU A 103 -2.71 8.10 5.53
C LEU A 103 -2.90 7.72 7.00
N VAL A 104 -2.15 6.71 7.42
CA VAL A 104 -2.07 6.19 8.79
C VAL A 104 -0.78 6.70 9.41
N TYR A 105 -0.88 7.52 10.44
CA TYR A 105 0.29 8.08 11.11
C TYR A 105 0.23 8.04 12.62
N GLY A 106 1.40 8.18 13.23
CA GLY A 106 1.56 8.17 14.69
C GLY A 106 3.02 8.07 15.09
N THR A 107 3.25 8.11 16.39
CA THR A 107 4.57 8.06 17.02
C THR A 107 5.28 6.73 16.76
N ILE A 108 6.62 6.75 16.71
CA ILE A 108 7.43 5.53 16.53
C ILE A 108 7.19 4.60 17.74
N GLY A 109 7.15 3.28 17.51
CA GLY A 109 6.93 2.29 18.57
C GLY A 109 5.46 1.93 18.86
N TYR A 110 4.50 2.72 18.39
CA TYR A 110 3.05 2.50 18.67
C TYR A 110 2.40 1.36 17.86
N GLY A 111 3.19 0.54 17.17
CA GLY A 111 2.66 -0.66 16.50
C GLY A 111 1.94 -0.43 15.16
N LYS A 112 2.01 0.77 14.55
CA LYS A 112 1.40 1.05 13.22
C LYS A 112 1.73 0.01 12.16
N SER A 113 3.01 -0.32 12.01
CA SER A 113 3.46 -1.36 11.08
C SER A 113 2.85 -2.73 11.37
N HIS A 114 2.64 -3.06 12.65
CA HIS A 114 2.01 -4.30 13.07
C HIS A 114 0.50 -4.30 12.74
N ILE A 115 -0.19 -3.18 12.98
CA ILE A 115 -1.59 -3.01 12.57
C ILE A 115 -1.72 -3.14 11.05
N LEU A 116 -0.86 -2.48 10.26
CA LEU A 116 -0.90 -2.56 8.79
C LEU A 116 -0.62 -3.98 8.28
N ALA A 117 0.36 -4.69 8.85
CA ALA A 117 0.62 -6.08 8.50
C ALA A 117 -0.57 -6.99 8.86
N ALA A 118 -1.13 -6.86 10.07
CA ALA A 118 -2.28 -7.66 10.49
C ALA A 118 -3.53 -7.39 9.63
N LEU A 119 -3.75 -6.12 9.29
CA LEU A 119 -4.81 -5.68 8.38
C LEU A 119 -4.63 -6.28 6.99
N THR A 120 -3.40 -6.31 6.45
CA THR A 120 -3.10 -7.01 5.21
C THR A 120 -3.48 -8.50 5.30
N CYS A 121 -3.09 -9.18 6.39
CA CYS A 121 -3.44 -10.60 6.59
C CYS A 121 -4.96 -10.81 6.58
N PHE A 122 -5.71 -9.92 7.24
CA PHE A 122 -7.17 -9.97 7.32
C PHE A 122 -7.82 -9.73 5.95
N LEU A 123 -7.47 -8.63 5.27
CA LEU A 123 -8.10 -8.21 4.01
C LEU A 123 -7.74 -9.07 2.80
N ARG A 124 -6.57 -9.73 2.80
CA ARG A 124 -6.10 -10.55 1.66
C ARG A 124 -7.04 -11.69 1.28
N ARG A 125 -7.94 -12.09 2.18
CA ARG A 125 -8.97 -13.11 1.91
C ARG A 125 -9.97 -12.65 0.84
N GLU A 126 -10.24 -11.36 0.78
CA GLU A 126 -11.29 -10.75 -0.06
C GLU A 126 -10.73 -9.80 -1.11
N LYS A 127 -9.54 -9.23 -0.87
CA LYS A 127 -8.96 -8.14 -1.66
C LYS A 127 -7.60 -8.53 -2.23
N GLN A 128 -7.28 -8.01 -3.41
CA GLN A 128 -5.95 -8.09 -4.01
C GLN A 128 -5.04 -7.04 -3.35
N ILE A 129 -4.37 -7.43 -2.27
CA ILE A 129 -3.48 -6.56 -1.51
C ILE A 129 -2.05 -6.67 -2.03
N VAL A 130 -1.45 -5.53 -2.41
CA VAL A 130 -0.02 -5.39 -2.63
C VAL A 130 0.58 -4.71 -1.38
N TYR A 131 1.25 -5.50 -0.54
CA TYR A 131 1.86 -4.99 0.69
C TYR A 131 3.34 -4.69 0.50
N VAL A 132 3.72 -3.45 0.82
CA VAL A 132 5.10 -2.95 0.77
C VAL A 132 5.51 -2.64 2.20
N PRO A 133 6.22 -3.54 2.89
CA PRO A 133 6.50 -3.35 4.29
C PRO A 133 7.57 -2.29 4.51
N ASP A 134 8.63 -2.20 3.70
CA ASP A 134 9.68 -1.18 3.87
C ASP A 134 9.92 -0.45 2.56
N CYS A 135 9.43 0.79 2.47
CA CYS A 135 9.58 1.61 1.28
C CYS A 135 11.02 1.95 0.92
N ARG A 136 11.97 1.92 1.86
CA ARG A 136 13.39 2.23 1.55
C ARG A 136 13.91 1.32 0.45
N ARG A 137 13.49 0.05 0.43
CA ARG A 137 13.93 -0.92 -0.58
C ARG A 137 13.44 -0.60 -2.00
N LEU A 138 12.44 0.26 -2.15
CA LEU A 138 11.99 0.73 -3.46
C LEU A 138 13.04 1.62 -4.15
N THR A 139 13.93 2.28 -3.40
CA THR A 139 15.01 3.07 -4.00
C THR A 139 16.12 2.19 -4.55
N ASP A 140 16.31 1.02 -3.96
CA ASP A 140 17.44 0.13 -4.27
C ASP A 140 17.11 -0.84 -5.41
N ALA A 141 15.93 -1.48 -5.35
CA ALA A 141 15.57 -2.58 -6.24
C ALA A 141 14.05 -2.66 -6.47
N PHE A 142 13.46 -1.60 -7.03
CA PHE A 142 12.01 -1.41 -7.18
C PHE A 142 11.26 -2.66 -7.72
N VAL A 143 11.71 -3.21 -8.85
CA VAL A 143 11.05 -4.37 -9.50
C VAL A 143 11.18 -5.64 -8.66
N GLU A 144 12.39 -5.98 -8.24
CA GLU A 144 12.65 -7.20 -7.46
C GLU A 144 11.97 -7.17 -6.10
N TYR A 145 11.89 -5.99 -5.48
CA TYR A 145 11.24 -5.83 -4.19
C TYR A 145 9.71 -5.93 -4.26
N LEU A 146 9.08 -5.45 -5.33
CA LEU A 146 7.63 -5.51 -5.50
C LEU A 146 7.12 -6.85 -6.02
N LYS A 147 7.90 -7.56 -6.85
CA LYS A 147 7.51 -8.87 -7.41
C LYS A 147 6.88 -9.82 -6.38
N PRO A 148 7.50 -10.09 -5.21
CA PRO A 148 6.89 -10.93 -4.17
C PRO A 148 5.52 -10.44 -3.71
N ALA A 149 5.34 -9.13 -3.54
CA ALA A 149 4.06 -8.55 -3.11
C ALA A 149 2.97 -8.78 -4.17
N PHE A 150 3.28 -8.60 -5.45
CA PHE A 150 2.34 -8.88 -6.55
C PHE A 150 2.06 -10.38 -6.69
N LEU A 151 3.07 -11.24 -6.61
CA LEU A 151 2.88 -12.69 -6.62
C LEU A 151 1.98 -13.15 -5.46
N LEU A 152 2.09 -12.52 -4.29
CA LEU A 152 1.20 -12.79 -3.15
C LEU A 152 -0.24 -12.35 -3.44
N ALA A 153 -0.41 -11.14 -3.98
CA ALA A 153 -1.71 -10.55 -4.33
C ALA A 153 -2.49 -11.39 -5.35
N PHE A 154 -1.76 -11.96 -6.31
CA PHE A 154 -2.31 -12.74 -7.42
C PHE A 154 -2.10 -14.26 -7.28
N SER A 155 -1.72 -14.73 -6.10
CA SER A 155 -1.44 -16.16 -5.83
C SER A 155 -2.56 -17.13 -6.23
N LYS A 156 -3.82 -16.67 -6.26
CA LYS A 156 -5.00 -17.45 -6.68
C LYS A 156 -5.36 -17.29 -8.16
N MET A 157 -4.54 -16.58 -8.94
CA MET A 157 -4.79 -16.22 -10.34
C MET A 157 -3.58 -16.59 -11.22
N PRO A 158 -3.43 -17.87 -11.61
CA PRO A 158 -2.25 -18.37 -12.31
C PRO A 158 -1.90 -17.61 -13.59
N GLN A 159 -2.92 -17.06 -14.28
CA GLN A 159 -2.74 -16.29 -15.51
C GLN A 159 -1.88 -15.03 -15.32
N HIS A 160 -1.87 -14.43 -14.13
CA HIS A 160 -1.05 -13.25 -13.84
C HIS A 160 0.35 -13.63 -13.31
N ILE A 161 0.50 -14.79 -12.68
CA ILE A 161 1.75 -15.23 -12.04
C ILE A 161 2.90 -15.35 -13.04
N ALA A 162 2.66 -15.93 -14.22
CA ALA A 162 3.70 -16.08 -15.24
C ALA A 162 4.21 -14.72 -15.74
N THR A 163 3.30 -13.76 -15.97
CA THR A 163 3.65 -12.40 -16.36
C THR A 163 4.46 -11.68 -15.28
N ILE A 164 4.01 -11.73 -14.02
CA ILE A 164 4.65 -11.05 -12.89
C ILE A 164 6.09 -11.54 -12.67
N ARG A 165 6.34 -12.85 -12.81
CA ARG A 165 7.68 -13.44 -12.64
C ARG A 165 8.70 -12.88 -13.63
N ASN A 166 8.25 -12.54 -14.84
CA ASN A 166 9.09 -12.10 -15.95
C ASN A 166 9.29 -10.58 -16.01
N TRP A 167 8.76 -9.81 -15.05
CA TRP A 167 9.01 -8.38 -15.01
C TRP A 167 10.50 -8.08 -14.82
N THR A 168 11.02 -7.12 -15.56
CA THR A 168 12.39 -6.62 -15.45
C THR A 168 12.44 -5.09 -15.40
N THR A 169 11.32 -4.41 -15.73
CA THR A 169 11.24 -2.95 -15.76
C THR A 169 10.08 -2.43 -14.92
N THR A 170 10.18 -1.16 -14.50
CA THR A 170 9.10 -0.45 -13.79
C THR A 170 7.86 -0.27 -14.65
N ASP A 171 8.05 -0.05 -15.95
CA ASP A 171 6.97 0.22 -16.91
C ASP A 171 6.03 -0.98 -17.04
N GLN A 172 6.55 -2.20 -16.94
CA GLN A 172 5.73 -3.41 -16.95
C GLN A 172 4.80 -3.49 -15.73
N ILE A 173 5.26 -3.02 -14.56
CA ILE A 173 4.44 -2.96 -13.34
C ILE A 173 3.33 -1.93 -13.52
N VAL A 174 3.69 -0.73 -13.98
CA VAL A 174 2.73 0.36 -14.22
C VAL A 174 1.69 -0.04 -15.26
N GLN A 175 2.12 -0.64 -16.37
CA GLN A 175 1.23 -1.10 -17.44
C GLN A 175 0.28 -2.20 -16.93
N PHE A 176 0.77 -3.11 -16.09
CA PHE A 176 -0.05 -4.14 -15.48
C PHE A 176 -1.12 -3.55 -14.55
N CYS A 177 -0.76 -2.63 -13.65
CA CYS A 177 -1.70 -1.95 -12.76
C CYS A 177 -2.74 -1.15 -13.56
N THR A 178 -2.29 -0.43 -14.59
CA THR A 178 -3.20 0.30 -15.49
C THR A 178 -4.21 -0.63 -16.14
N SER A 179 -3.75 -1.77 -16.67
CA SER A 179 -4.60 -2.74 -17.36
C SER A 179 -5.57 -3.45 -16.41
N ILE A 180 -5.10 -3.85 -15.22
CA ILE A 180 -5.94 -4.57 -14.25
C ILE A 180 -7.03 -3.67 -13.65
N SER A 181 -6.82 -2.34 -13.64
CA SER A 181 -7.80 -1.37 -13.14
C SER A 181 -9.15 -1.39 -13.87
N ALA A 182 -9.21 -1.95 -15.10
CA ALA A 182 -10.45 -2.16 -15.83
C ALA A 182 -11.28 -3.35 -15.30
N VAL A 183 -10.66 -4.26 -14.55
CA VAL A 183 -11.27 -5.52 -14.08
C VAL A 183 -11.44 -5.53 -12.56
N THR A 184 -10.43 -5.07 -11.83
CA THR A 184 -10.45 -5.02 -10.37
C THR A 184 -9.58 -3.90 -9.82
N SER A 185 -9.84 -3.51 -8.58
CA SER A 185 -9.05 -2.52 -7.86
C SER A 185 -8.08 -3.21 -6.90
N LEU A 186 -6.81 -2.82 -6.98
CA LEU A 186 -5.79 -3.24 -6.03
C LEU A 186 -5.82 -2.38 -4.78
N TYR A 187 -5.37 -2.95 -3.67
CA TYR A 187 -5.15 -2.24 -2.41
C TYR A 187 -3.66 -2.25 -2.11
N PHE A 188 -3.01 -1.11 -2.29
CA PHE A 188 -1.63 -0.92 -1.94
C PHE A 188 -1.54 -0.50 -0.49
N ILE A 189 -0.95 -1.35 0.35
CA ILE A 189 -0.66 -1.03 1.75
C ILE A 189 0.85 -0.81 1.82
N VAL A 190 1.25 0.43 2.06
CA VAL A 190 2.62 0.91 1.88
C VAL A 190 3.12 1.49 3.20
N ASP A 191 4.01 0.78 3.88
CA ASP A 191 4.49 1.17 5.19
C ASP A 191 5.85 1.88 5.11
N GLN A 192 6.14 2.74 6.08
CA GLN A 192 7.28 3.66 6.10
C GLN A 192 7.32 4.61 4.89
N TRP A 193 6.18 5.16 4.48
CA TRP A 193 6.07 6.14 3.40
C TRP A 193 7.02 7.34 3.58
N ASN A 194 7.21 7.78 4.84
CA ASN A 194 8.17 8.84 5.18
C ASN A 194 9.63 8.52 4.84
N SER A 195 9.98 7.26 4.65
CA SER A 195 11.34 6.88 4.27
C SER A 195 11.67 7.21 2.81
N LEU A 196 10.68 7.64 2.03
CA LEU A 196 10.87 8.19 0.69
C LEU A 196 10.83 9.73 0.67
N ASP A 197 10.73 10.39 1.83
CA ASP A 197 10.85 11.85 1.89
C ASP A 197 12.28 12.25 1.48
N ASP A 198 12.41 13.23 0.59
CA ASP A 198 13.72 13.71 0.14
C ASP A 198 14.50 14.26 1.33
N ASP A 199 15.68 13.71 1.56
CA ASP A 199 16.78 14.35 2.27
C ASP A 199 17.96 14.53 1.31
N ALA A 200 18.97 15.31 1.72
CA ALA A 200 20.11 15.68 0.86
C ALA A 200 20.89 14.49 0.26
N TYR A 201 20.58 13.25 0.68
CA TYR A 201 21.25 12.02 0.29
C TYR A 201 20.36 11.05 -0.49
N ASN A 202 19.05 11.29 -0.63
CA ASN A 202 18.10 10.31 -1.15
C ASN A 202 17.36 10.77 -2.43
N SER A 203 18.11 10.94 -3.54
CA SER A 203 17.54 11.28 -4.85
C SER A 203 16.62 10.18 -5.44
N GLY A 204 16.69 8.95 -4.92
CA GLY A 204 15.82 7.84 -5.32
C GLY A 204 14.40 7.93 -4.76
N GLY A 205 14.20 8.61 -3.62
CA GLY A 205 12.93 8.70 -2.91
C GLY A 205 11.81 9.33 -3.75
N ALA A 206 12.06 10.50 -4.35
CA ALA A 206 11.12 11.16 -5.26
C ALA A 206 10.69 10.27 -6.44
N ARG A 207 11.64 9.57 -7.07
CA ARG A 207 11.35 8.65 -8.18
C ARG A 207 10.48 7.48 -7.72
N ALA A 208 10.83 6.85 -6.59
CA ALA A 208 10.05 5.75 -6.03
C ALA A 208 8.62 6.19 -5.68
N LYS A 209 8.44 7.38 -5.08
CA LYS A 209 7.10 7.94 -4.83
C LYS A 209 6.30 8.12 -6.11
N SER A 210 6.92 8.71 -7.14
CA SER A 210 6.26 8.92 -8.44
C SER A 210 5.74 7.60 -9.01
N LEU A 211 6.56 6.56 -9.01
CA LEU A 211 6.17 5.24 -9.52
C LEU A 211 5.07 4.59 -8.67
N VAL A 212 5.11 4.72 -7.33
CA VAL A 212 4.04 4.22 -6.46
C VAL A 212 2.72 4.96 -6.74
N LEU A 213 2.77 6.27 -6.97
CA LEU A 213 1.58 7.06 -7.30
C LEU A 213 1.01 6.69 -8.68
N GLU A 214 1.87 6.47 -9.67
CA GLU A 214 1.48 6.04 -11.00
C GLU A 214 0.82 4.66 -10.98
N MET A 215 1.44 3.68 -10.32
CA MET A 215 0.89 2.32 -10.22
C MET A 215 -0.37 2.23 -9.37
N THR A 216 -0.67 3.24 -8.53
CA THR A 216 -1.87 3.26 -7.67
C THR A 216 -3.02 4.04 -8.30
N PHE A 217 -2.85 4.54 -9.52
CA PHE A 217 -3.93 5.18 -10.26
C PHE A 217 -5.11 4.21 -10.45
N LYS A 218 -6.33 4.67 -10.11
CA LYS A 218 -7.56 3.85 -10.07
C LYS A 218 -7.50 2.63 -9.12
N HIS A 219 -6.61 2.68 -8.13
CA HIS A 219 -6.48 1.69 -7.07
C HIS A 219 -6.52 2.38 -5.70
N TYR A 220 -6.51 1.61 -4.62
CA TYR A 220 -6.48 2.14 -3.26
C TYR A 220 -5.06 2.24 -2.73
N LEU A 221 -4.70 3.33 -2.05
CA LEU A 221 -3.38 3.53 -1.47
C LEU A 221 -3.49 3.89 0.02
N ILE A 222 -3.03 2.98 0.87
CA ILE A 222 -2.99 3.11 2.33
C ILE A 222 -1.53 3.27 2.73
N MET A 223 -1.16 4.41 3.31
CA MET A 223 0.23 4.77 3.61
C MET A 223 0.46 4.80 5.13
N GLY A 224 1.45 4.07 5.60
CA GLY A 224 1.97 4.15 6.97
C GLY A 224 3.11 5.14 7.08
N SER A 225 3.03 6.12 7.99
CA SER A 225 4.06 7.14 8.18
C SER A 225 4.28 7.50 9.66
N SER A 226 5.45 8.02 10.00
CA SER A 226 5.68 8.65 11.31
C SER A 226 5.02 10.03 11.38
N ALA A 227 4.54 10.43 12.57
CA ALA A 227 3.79 11.69 12.74
C ALA A 227 4.54 12.98 12.37
N ASN A 228 5.87 12.99 12.46
CA ASN A 228 6.66 14.20 12.19
C ASN A 228 7.24 14.24 10.77
N SER A 229 6.71 13.44 9.84
CA SER A 229 7.28 13.37 8.49
C SER A 229 6.87 14.56 7.62
N ARG A 230 7.66 14.81 6.57
CA ARG A 230 7.36 15.84 5.57
C ARG A 230 6.06 15.52 4.84
N SER A 231 5.84 14.24 4.53
CA SER A 231 4.58 13.78 3.94
C SER A 231 3.35 14.14 4.79
N ILE A 232 3.41 14.11 6.12
CA ILE A 232 2.30 14.56 6.97
C ILE A 232 2.08 16.06 6.79
N LYS A 233 3.14 16.88 6.91
CA LYS A 233 3.05 18.34 6.81
C LYS A 233 2.50 18.80 5.46
N GLU A 234 2.93 18.15 4.37
CA GLU A 234 2.44 18.45 3.02
C GLU A 234 0.96 18.10 2.84
N LEU A 235 0.49 17.00 3.44
CA LEU A 235 -0.91 16.58 3.38
C LEU A 235 -1.80 17.40 4.32
N GLU A 236 -1.30 17.79 5.50
CA GLU A 236 -1.99 18.70 6.45
C GLU A 236 -2.21 20.07 5.80
N ALA A 237 -1.23 20.58 5.06
CA ALA A 237 -1.35 21.79 4.27
C ALA A 237 -2.39 21.66 3.12
N ARG A 238 -2.69 20.43 2.68
CA ARG A 238 -3.62 20.13 1.58
C ARG A 238 -5.03 19.73 2.03
N GLN A 239 -5.30 19.63 3.33
CA GLN A 239 -6.59 19.20 3.91
C GLN A 239 -7.04 17.80 3.43
N ASP A 240 -6.08 16.88 3.29
CA ASP A 240 -6.36 15.48 2.89
C ASP A 240 -6.87 14.62 4.06
N SER A 241 -7.43 13.43 3.77
CA SER A 241 -7.93 12.46 4.75
C SER A 241 -6.80 11.83 5.57
N ILE A 242 -6.40 12.52 6.63
CA ILE A 242 -5.31 12.12 7.54
C ILE A 242 -5.92 11.50 8.80
N LYS A 243 -5.45 10.31 9.19
CA LYS A 243 -5.94 9.61 10.38
C LYS A 243 -4.80 9.24 11.33
N LYS A 244 -4.91 9.76 12.54
CA LYS A 244 -3.95 9.53 13.62
C LYS A 244 -4.32 8.24 14.33
N TYR A 245 -3.42 7.28 14.33
CA TYR A 245 -3.55 6.04 15.07
C TYR A 245 -2.43 6.01 16.10
N THR A 246 -2.77 6.44 17.32
CA THR A 246 -1.98 6.28 18.54
C THR A 246 -2.45 5.05 19.27
#